data_AF-A0A1M5IP59-F1
#
_entry.id   AF-A0A1M5IP59-F1
#
_cell.length_a   1.000
_cell.length_b   1.000
_cell.length_c   1.000
_cell.angle_alpha   90.00
_cell.angle_beta   90.00
_cell.angle_gamma   90.00
#
_symmetry.space_group_name_H-M   'P 1'
#
loop_
_entity.id
_entity.type
_entity.pdbx_description
1 polymer ?
#
loop_
_entity_poly.entity_id
_entity_poly.type
_entity_poly.pdbx_seq_one_letter_code
_entity_poly.pdbx_strand_id
1 'polypeptide(L)'
;MKNISFFGTIGVAICLVLFSSCSAEDGADGAIGPQGEQGIQGEPGANGNANVIASEWLDVSFTPLIRDVLTATLMDDRITTAMTNNSVFLLYGRNGATQPESTVSIPFTEPILGVSFYYILDTSIGELEILGVSLDGSTPTVGVINQVRFVIIPSGTNSLSQENPTYGELVKQLGLDYGD
;
A
#
# COMPACT_ATOMS: atom_id res chain seq x y z
N MET A 1 -21.51 -22.51 102.03
CA MET A 1 -21.90 -22.48 100.59
C MET A 1 -21.37 -21.15 100.07
N LYS A 2 -20.15 -21.08 99.52
CA LYS A 2 -19.77 -21.35 98.13
C LYS A 2 -20.63 -20.58 97.10
N ASN A 3 -20.05 -19.45 96.67
CA ASN A 3 -19.79 -19.03 95.29
C ASN A 3 -20.96 -18.77 94.31
N ILE A 4 -20.81 -17.64 93.58
CA ILE A 4 -21.29 -17.40 92.20
C ILE A 4 -22.81 -17.09 92.10
N SER A 5 -23.26 -15.91 91.67
CA SER A 5 -23.17 -15.46 90.26
C SER A 5 -23.32 -13.93 90.07
N PHE A 6 -22.47 -13.11 90.67
CA PHE A 6 -22.39 -11.67 90.33
C PHE A 6 -21.84 -11.40 88.89
N PHE A 7 -21.46 -12.46 88.17
CA PHE A 7 -20.94 -12.42 86.79
C PHE A 7 -22.02 -12.44 85.71
N GLY A 8 -23.28 -12.72 86.04
CA GLY A 8 -24.34 -12.91 85.02
C GLY A 8 -24.87 -11.60 84.43
N THR A 9 -24.93 -10.52 85.19
CA THR A 9 -25.56 -9.26 84.78
C THR A 9 -24.61 -8.33 84.01
N ILE A 10 -23.30 -8.40 84.25
CA ILE A 10 -22.30 -7.66 83.46
C ILE A 10 -22.07 -8.30 82.08
N GLY A 11 -22.16 -9.64 81.99
CA GLY A 11 -22.04 -10.36 80.72
C GLY A 11 -23.18 -10.08 79.73
N VAL A 12 -24.41 -9.90 80.22
CA VAL A 12 -25.58 -9.59 79.38
C VAL A 12 -25.55 -8.14 78.88
N ALA A 13 -25.02 -7.20 79.67
CA ALA A 13 -24.87 -5.81 79.25
C ALA A 13 -23.78 -5.61 78.19
N ILE A 14 -22.68 -6.37 78.23
CA ILE A 14 -21.61 -6.33 77.21
C ILE A 14 -22.04 -7.00 75.90
N CYS A 15 -22.86 -8.05 75.94
CA CYS A 15 -23.41 -8.68 74.73
C CYS A 15 -24.37 -7.75 73.95
N LEU A 16 -25.04 -6.80 74.59
CA LEU A 16 -25.92 -5.84 73.91
C LEU A 16 -25.18 -4.74 73.15
N VAL A 17 -23.92 -4.43 73.51
CA VAL A 17 -23.10 -3.41 72.83
C VAL A 17 -22.41 -3.97 71.58
N LEU A 18 -22.28 -5.29 71.47
CA LEU A 18 -21.63 -5.94 70.32
C LEU A 18 -22.54 -6.10 69.09
N PHE A 19 -23.86 -5.86 69.23
CA PHE A 19 -24.80 -5.90 68.11
C PHE A 19 -25.06 -4.54 67.44
N SER A 20 -24.51 -3.43 67.98
CA SER A 20 -24.62 -2.10 67.37
C SER A 20 -23.44 -1.72 66.47
N SER A 21 -22.49 -2.64 66.24
CA SER A 21 -21.30 -2.36 65.43
C SER A 21 -21.34 -2.92 64.00
N CYS A 22 -22.43 -3.53 63.58
CA CYS A 22 -22.78 -3.61 62.17
C CYS A 22 -23.73 -2.44 61.89
N SER A 23 -23.17 -1.26 61.60
CA SER A 23 -23.95 -0.30 60.84
C SER A 23 -24.18 -0.95 59.47
N ALA A 24 -25.41 -0.92 58.97
CA ALA A 24 -25.77 -1.45 57.66
C ALA A 24 -25.26 -0.54 56.52
N GLU A 25 -24.21 0.25 56.79
CA GLU A 25 -23.43 0.94 55.78
C GLU A 25 -22.19 0.09 55.44
N ASP A 26 -22.39 -1.21 55.20
CA ASP A 26 -21.45 -1.96 54.38
C ASP A 26 -21.34 -1.21 53.06
N GLY A 27 -20.12 -0.72 52.81
CA GLY A 27 -19.82 0.32 51.85
C GLY A 27 -20.58 0.15 50.55
N ALA A 28 -21.36 1.16 50.19
CA ALA A 28 -21.84 1.28 48.82
C ALA A 28 -20.63 1.08 47.91
N ASP A 29 -20.64 0.01 47.11
CA ASP A 29 -19.61 -0.27 46.12
C ASP A 29 -19.34 1.06 45.42
N GLY A 30 -18.10 1.56 45.54
CA GLY A 30 -17.74 2.87 45.03
C GLY A 30 -18.22 2.97 43.59
N ALA A 31 -18.92 4.07 43.27
CA ALA A 31 -19.52 4.23 41.94
C ALA A 31 -18.49 3.90 40.87
N ILE A 32 -18.88 3.05 39.91
CA ILE A 32 -18.02 2.70 38.76
C ILE A 32 -17.55 4.03 38.15
N GLY A 33 -16.22 4.21 38.08
CA GLY A 33 -15.62 5.42 37.56
C GLY A 33 -16.14 5.75 36.15
N PRO A 34 -16.16 7.03 35.76
CA PRO A 34 -16.61 7.40 34.43
C PRO A 34 -15.81 6.62 33.37
N GLN A 35 -16.49 6.18 32.31
CA GLN A 35 -15.83 5.61 31.16
C GLN A 35 -14.81 6.62 30.62
N GLY A 36 -13.58 6.16 30.36
CA GLY A 36 -12.54 7.01 29.77
C GLY A 36 -12.98 7.59 28.43
N GLU A 37 -12.46 8.77 28.11
CA GLU A 37 -12.77 9.42 26.83
C GLU A 37 -12.37 8.52 25.66
N GLN A 38 -13.19 8.52 24.61
CA GLN A 38 -12.83 7.83 23.38
C GLN A 38 -11.57 8.48 22.81
N GLY A 39 -10.55 7.67 22.48
CA GLY A 39 -9.31 8.17 21.89
C GLY A 39 -9.58 8.95 20.60
N ILE A 40 -8.75 9.96 20.33
CA ILE A 40 -8.87 10.72 19.09
C ILE A 40 -8.68 9.81 17.88
N GLN A 41 -9.45 10.07 16.82
CA GLN A 41 -9.24 9.40 15.55
C GLN A 41 -7.85 9.75 15.03
N GLY A 42 -7.10 8.74 14.56
CA GLY A 42 -5.80 8.98 13.94
C GLY A 42 -5.91 9.86 12.70
N GLU A 43 -4.86 10.64 12.44
CA GLU A 43 -4.79 11.50 11.25
C GLU A 43 -4.93 10.67 9.96
N PRO A 44 -5.62 11.19 8.92
CA PRO A 44 -5.62 10.58 7.60
C PRO A 44 -4.19 10.41 7.07
N GLY A 45 -3.90 9.26 6.44
CA GLY A 45 -2.63 9.07 5.75
C GLY A 45 -2.39 10.11 4.65
N ALA A 46 -1.14 10.49 4.41
CA ALA A 46 -0.80 11.41 3.33
C ALA A 46 -1.18 10.83 1.96
N ASN A 47 -1.77 11.67 1.09
CA ASN A 47 -2.10 11.27 -0.27
C ASN A 47 -0.83 10.97 -1.08
N GLY A 48 -0.49 9.69 -1.21
CA GLY A 48 0.61 9.23 -2.07
C GLY A 48 0.18 9.24 -3.54
N ASN A 49 0.27 10.38 -4.22
CA ASN A 49 0.04 10.40 -5.67
C ASN A 49 1.33 10.00 -6.40
N ALA A 50 1.32 8.86 -7.09
CA ALA A 50 2.40 8.52 -8.02
C ALA A 50 2.31 9.46 -9.25
N ASN A 51 3.43 10.06 -9.65
CA ASN A 51 3.49 10.91 -10.84
C ASN A 51 3.48 10.04 -12.11
N VAL A 52 2.30 9.52 -12.50
CA VAL A 52 2.17 8.68 -13.70
C VAL A 52 2.30 9.54 -14.96
N ILE A 53 3.20 9.16 -15.85
CA ILE A 53 3.42 9.80 -17.15
C ILE A 53 2.94 8.83 -18.23
N ALA A 54 1.98 9.23 -19.06
CA ALA A 54 1.51 8.44 -20.19
C ALA A 54 1.77 9.16 -21.51
N SER A 55 2.14 8.40 -22.54
CA SER A 55 2.24 8.91 -23.90
C SER A 55 0.89 8.92 -24.60
N GLU A 56 0.79 9.72 -25.66
CA GLU A 56 -0.19 9.46 -26.71
C GLU A 56 0.15 8.15 -27.45
N TRP A 57 -0.74 7.72 -28.35
CA TRP A 57 -0.39 6.64 -29.27
C TRP A 57 0.61 7.16 -30.30
N LEU A 58 1.77 6.51 -30.36
CA LEU A 58 2.89 6.85 -31.22
C LEU A 58 3.00 5.81 -32.33
N ASP A 59 3.13 6.24 -33.57
CA ASP A 59 3.37 5.34 -34.70
C ASP A 59 4.79 4.75 -34.60
N VAL A 60 4.93 3.46 -34.86
CA VAL A 60 6.21 2.75 -34.91
C VAL A 60 6.33 1.95 -36.20
N SER A 61 7.55 1.90 -36.73
CA SER A 61 7.88 1.15 -37.94
C SER A 61 8.90 0.08 -37.59
N PHE A 62 8.50 -1.18 -37.75
CA PHE A 62 9.37 -2.32 -37.54
C PHE A 62 10.25 -2.58 -38.76
N THR A 63 11.52 -2.86 -38.52
CA THR A 63 12.50 -3.25 -39.54
C THR A 63 13.14 -4.59 -39.16
N PRO A 64 13.51 -5.45 -40.13
CA PRO A 64 14.24 -6.67 -39.82
C PRO A 64 15.60 -6.36 -39.21
N LEU A 65 15.83 -6.83 -37.98
CA LEU A 65 17.15 -6.82 -37.34
C LEU A 65 17.98 -7.99 -37.84
N ILE A 66 17.38 -9.18 -37.82
CA ILE A 66 17.87 -10.42 -38.41
C ILE A 66 16.68 -11.19 -39.01
N ARG A 67 16.89 -12.40 -39.55
CA ARG A 67 15.84 -13.14 -40.28
C ARG A 67 14.55 -13.29 -39.48
N ASP A 68 14.64 -13.65 -38.21
CA ASP A 68 13.55 -14.04 -37.32
C ASP A 68 13.23 -12.98 -36.25
N VAL A 69 13.82 -11.78 -36.36
CA VAL A 69 13.62 -10.68 -35.39
C VAL A 69 13.38 -9.36 -36.11
N LEU A 70 12.29 -8.70 -35.76
CA LEU A 70 11.99 -7.31 -36.10
C LEU A 70 12.36 -6.40 -34.93
N THR A 71 12.83 -5.19 -35.21
CA THR A 71 13.07 -4.14 -34.21
C THR A 71 12.38 -2.83 -34.59
N ALA A 72 11.94 -2.09 -33.58
CA ALA A 72 11.54 -0.70 -33.66
C ALA A 72 12.08 0.07 -32.46
N THR A 73 12.83 1.15 -32.69
CA THR A 73 13.24 2.11 -31.66
C THR A 73 12.16 3.15 -31.45
N LEU A 74 11.77 3.38 -30.19
CA LEU A 74 10.87 4.45 -29.81
C LEU A 74 11.66 5.64 -29.26
N MET A 75 11.60 6.77 -29.99
CA MET A 75 12.23 8.01 -29.58
C MET A 75 11.20 8.95 -28.94
N ASP A 76 11.38 9.27 -27.66
CA ASP A 76 10.56 10.23 -26.91
C ASP A 76 11.42 10.87 -25.81
N ASP A 77 11.33 12.20 -25.64
CA ASP A 77 12.18 12.97 -24.72
C ASP A 77 11.93 12.64 -23.23
N ARG A 78 10.78 12.02 -22.93
CA ARG A 78 10.46 11.52 -21.58
C ARG A 78 11.16 10.20 -21.27
N ILE A 79 11.66 9.49 -22.28
CA ILE A 79 12.46 8.27 -22.12
C ILE A 79 13.90 8.72 -21.96
N THR A 80 14.36 8.79 -20.71
CA THR A 80 15.72 9.21 -20.36
C THR A 80 16.44 8.10 -19.61
N THR A 81 17.76 8.20 -19.49
CA THR A 81 18.56 7.31 -18.63
C THR A 81 18.04 7.32 -17.18
N ALA A 82 17.67 8.48 -16.64
CA ALA A 82 17.12 8.57 -15.29
C ALA A 82 15.79 7.80 -15.14
N MET A 83 14.90 7.87 -16.14
CA MET A 83 13.62 7.15 -16.10
C MET A 83 13.83 5.65 -16.26
N THR A 84 14.59 5.22 -17.27
CA THR A 84 14.86 3.80 -17.55
C THR A 84 15.55 3.07 -16.39
N ASN A 85 16.37 3.77 -15.59
CA ASN A 85 17.03 3.17 -14.42
C ASN A 85 16.14 3.09 -13.15
N ASN A 86 15.16 3.98 -12.98
CA ASN A 86 14.48 4.16 -11.69
C ASN A 86 12.94 4.04 -11.75
N SER A 87 12.38 3.76 -12.92
CA SER A 87 10.92 3.79 -13.13
C SER A 87 10.39 2.44 -13.60
N VAL A 88 9.11 2.21 -13.34
CA VAL A 88 8.38 1.14 -14.00
C VAL A 88 7.93 1.64 -15.38
N PHE A 89 8.16 0.83 -16.40
CA PHE A 89 7.60 1.03 -17.73
C PHE A 89 6.51 0.00 -17.99
N LEU A 90 5.40 0.47 -18.55
CA LEU A 90 4.37 -0.36 -19.14
C LEU A 90 4.25 0.06 -20.59
N LEU A 91 4.27 -0.91 -21.50
CA LEU A 91 4.14 -0.65 -22.92
C LEU A 91 2.89 -1.35 -23.44
N TYR A 92 2.15 -0.67 -24.31
CA TYR A 92 0.95 -1.17 -24.95
C TYR A 92 1.07 -1.00 -26.45
N GLY A 93 0.56 -1.97 -27.21
CA GLY A 93 0.56 -1.97 -28.66
C GLY A 93 -0.85 -2.13 -29.23
N ARG A 94 -1.06 -1.59 -30.43
CA ARG A 94 -2.27 -1.80 -31.23
C ARG A 94 -1.99 -1.65 -32.73
N ASN A 95 -2.96 -2.04 -33.54
CA ASN A 95 -3.01 -1.67 -34.96
C ASN A 95 -3.77 -0.34 -35.13
N GLY A 96 -3.14 0.66 -35.74
CA GLY A 96 -3.57 2.05 -35.93
C GLY A 96 -4.69 2.25 -36.95
N ALA A 97 -5.60 1.28 -37.07
CA ALA A 97 -6.86 1.48 -37.79
C ALA A 97 -7.69 2.59 -37.13
N THR A 98 -8.59 3.22 -37.90
CA THR A 98 -9.52 4.26 -37.41
C THR A 98 -10.35 3.81 -36.21
N GLN A 99 -10.54 2.50 -36.05
CA GLN A 99 -11.00 1.85 -34.83
C GLN A 99 -10.11 0.63 -34.57
N PRO A 100 -9.11 0.72 -33.66
CA PRO A 100 -8.27 -0.42 -33.34
C PRO A 100 -9.13 -1.53 -32.72
N GLU A 101 -9.08 -2.74 -33.30
CA GLU A 101 -9.89 -3.88 -32.82
C GLU A 101 -9.44 -4.35 -31.43
N SER A 102 -8.17 -4.16 -31.07
CA SER A 102 -7.63 -4.58 -29.77
C SER A 102 -6.40 -3.76 -29.39
N THR A 103 -6.23 -3.59 -28.08
CA THR A 103 -5.01 -3.07 -27.44
C THR A 103 -4.44 -4.17 -26.56
N VAL A 104 -3.14 -4.42 -26.67
CA VAL A 104 -2.43 -5.46 -25.92
C VAL A 104 -1.31 -4.84 -25.11
N SER A 105 -1.00 -5.41 -23.94
CA SER A 105 0.23 -5.09 -23.21
C SER A 105 1.41 -5.75 -23.90
N ILE A 106 2.56 -5.08 -23.97
CA ILE A 106 3.82 -5.70 -24.34
C ILE A 106 4.56 -6.01 -23.02
N PRO A 107 4.91 -7.29 -22.75
CA PRO A 107 5.00 -8.39 -23.70
C PRO A 107 3.67 -9.05 -24.07
N PHE A 108 3.56 -9.49 -25.32
CA PHE A 108 2.40 -10.20 -25.87
C PHE A 108 2.85 -11.18 -26.96
N THR A 109 2.16 -12.31 -27.07
CA THR A 109 2.36 -13.28 -28.14
C THR A 109 1.12 -13.32 -29.01
N GLU A 110 1.29 -13.14 -30.31
CA GLU A 110 0.25 -13.36 -31.32
C GLU A 110 0.36 -14.81 -31.83
N PRO A 111 -0.42 -15.75 -31.28
CA PRO A 111 -0.27 -17.17 -31.60
C PRO A 111 -0.63 -17.51 -33.04
N ILE A 112 -1.48 -16.72 -33.71
CA ILE A 112 -1.90 -17.00 -35.08
C ILE A 112 -0.76 -16.69 -36.06
N LEU A 113 -0.02 -15.60 -35.80
CA LEU A 113 1.10 -15.17 -36.64
C LEU A 113 2.45 -15.70 -36.15
N GLY A 114 2.47 -16.41 -35.03
CA GLY A 114 3.67 -17.04 -34.49
C GLY A 114 4.75 -16.02 -34.10
N VAL A 115 4.37 -14.88 -33.51
CA VAL A 115 5.33 -13.82 -33.12
C VAL A 115 5.11 -13.38 -31.68
N SER A 116 6.20 -13.19 -30.93
CA SER A 116 6.20 -12.61 -29.59
C SER A 116 6.84 -11.23 -29.59
N PHE A 117 6.18 -10.28 -28.95
CA PHE A 117 6.67 -8.93 -28.75
C PHE A 117 7.15 -8.72 -27.32
N TYR A 118 8.28 -8.07 -27.15
CA TYR A 118 8.80 -7.58 -25.86
C TYR A 118 9.54 -6.25 -26.09
N TYR A 119 9.93 -5.59 -25.00
CA TYR A 119 10.73 -4.37 -25.09
C TYR A 119 11.97 -4.46 -24.22
N ILE A 120 13.01 -3.73 -24.61
CA ILE A 120 14.27 -3.56 -23.91
C ILE A 120 14.41 -2.07 -23.59
N LEU A 121 14.81 -1.77 -22.35
CA LEU A 121 15.21 -0.43 -21.94
C LEU A 121 16.73 -0.37 -21.94
N ASP A 122 17.32 0.44 -22.82
CA ASP A 122 18.73 0.75 -22.74
C ASP A 122 18.93 1.86 -21.71
N THR A 123 19.42 1.46 -20.54
CA THR A 123 19.63 2.36 -19.40
C THR A 123 20.88 3.25 -19.54
N SER A 124 21.75 2.96 -20.50
CA SER A 124 22.99 3.70 -20.74
C SER A 124 22.76 4.95 -21.59
N ILE A 125 21.80 4.89 -22.52
CA ILE A 125 21.47 6.00 -23.42
C ILE A 125 20.02 6.49 -23.27
N GLY A 126 19.16 5.77 -22.55
CA GLY A 126 17.77 6.16 -22.35
C GLY A 126 16.90 5.86 -23.56
N GLU A 127 17.01 4.64 -24.10
CA GLU A 127 16.25 4.21 -25.28
C GLU A 127 15.26 3.09 -24.91
N LEU A 128 14.13 3.04 -25.62
CA LEU A 128 13.20 1.93 -25.57
C LEU A 128 13.18 1.26 -26.95
N GLU A 129 13.64 0.01 -27.01
CA GLU A 129 13.60 -0.82 -28.20
C GLU A 129 12.47 -1.85 -28.07
N ILE A 130 11.73 -2.07 -29.14
CA ILE A 130 10.67 -3.08 -29.21
C ILE A 130 11.12 -4.16 -30.17
N LEU A 131 11.06 -5.42 -29.73
CA LEU A 131 11.45 -6.57 -30.52
C LEU A 131 10.24 -7.45 -30.79
N GLY A 132 10.09 -7.86 -32.05
CA GLY A 132 9.13 -8.88 -32.49
C GLY A 132 9.90 -10.11 -32.96
N VAL A 133 9.78 -11.22 -32.23
CA VAL A 133 10.56 -12.44 -32.46
C VAL A 133 9.64 -13.55 -32.96
N SER A 134 10.01 -14.17 -34.07
CA SER A 134 9.30 -15.34 -34.61
C SER A 134 9.46 -16.56 -33.68
N LEU A 135 8.38 -17.32 -33.52
CA LEU A 135 8.32 -18.55 -32.75
C LEU A 135 8.74 -19.79 -33.55
N ASP A 136 8.80 -19.69 -34.88
CA ASP A 136 9.14 -20.80 -35.79
C ASP A 136 10.39 -20.55 -36.64
N GLY A 137 11.04 -19.38 -36.46
CA GLY A 137 12.25 -18.99 -37.18
C GLY A 137 12.01 -18.45 -38.60
N SER A 138 10.74 -18.32 -39.00
CA SER A 138 10.34 -17.60 -40.21
C SER A 138 10.49 -16.09 -40.06
N THR A 139 10.43 -15.36 -41.16
CA THR A 139 10.41 -13.90 -41.13
C THR A 139 9.09 -13.41 -40.52
N PRO A 140 9.10 -12.68 -39.39
CA PRO A 140 7.86 -12.24 -38.74
C PRO A 140 7.05 -11.31 -39.64
N THR A 141 5.74 -11.41 -39.56
CA THR A 141 4.84 -10.52 -40.31
C THR A 141 4.82 -9.14 -39.68
N VAL A 142 5.09 -8.10 -40.48
CA VAL A 142 4.96 -6.69 -40.06
C VAL A 142 3.48 -6.28 -39.97
N GLY A 143 3.16 -5.36 -39.04
CA GLY A 143 1.84 -4.70 -39.00
C GLY A 143 0.82 -5.27 -38.01
N VAL A 144 1.20 -6.23 -37.16
CA VAL A 144 0.39 -6.64 -35.99
C VAL A 144 0.26 -5.49 -34.99
N ILE A 145 1.37 -4.77 -34.80
CA ILE A 145 1.47 -3.56 -34.00
C ILE A 145 2.17 -2.52 -34.87
N ASN A 146 1.57 -1.34 -34.99
CA ASN A 146 2.15 -0.18 -35.68
C ASN A 146 1.92 1.12 -34.87
N GLN A 147 1.23 1.03 -33.73
CA GLN A 147 1.10 2.09 -32.75
C GLN A 147 1.40 1.56 -31.37
N VAL A 148 2.12 2.36 -30.58
CA VAL A 148 2.48 2.04 -29.20
C VAL A 148 2.17 3.18 -28.26
N ARG A 149 1.92 2.83 -27.00
CA ARG A 149 1.79 3.79 -25.91
C ARG A 149 2.62 3.28 -24.75
N PHE A 150 3.39 4.16 -24.14
CA PHE A 150 4.09 3.86 -22.90
C PHE A 150 3.45 4.57 -21.71
N VAL A 151 3.59 3.96 -20.54
CA VAL A 151 3.30 4.55 -19.23
C VAL A 151 4.55 4.39 -18.39
N ILE A 152 5.05 5.51 -17.87
CA ILE A 152 6.16 5.56 -16.91
C ILE A 152 5.56 5.85 -15.54
N ILE A 153 5.92 5.02 -14.57
CA ILE A 153 5.66 5.25 -13.16
C ILE A 153 7.03 5.49 -12.53
N PRO A 154 7.46 6.75 -12.40
CA PRO A 154 8.70 7.09 -11.74
C PRO A 154 8.68 6.62 -10.29
N SER A 155 9.83 6.22 -9.77
CA SER A 155 10.00 6.12 -8.32
C SER A 155 9.71 7.49 -7.71
N GLY A 156 8.57 7.62 -7.02
CA GLY A 156 8.31 8.81 -6.21
C GLY A 156 9.36 8.92 -5.12
N THR A 157 9.79 10.14 -4.79
CA THR A 157 10.52 10.40 -3.53
C THR A 157 9.63 10.19 -2.31
N ASN A 158 8.31 10.11 -2.52
CA ASN A 158 7.36 9.63 -1.53
C ASN A 158 7.45 8.10 -1.54
N SER A 159 8.53 7.58 -0.96
CA SER A 159 8.47 6.25 -0.38
C SER A 159 7.17 6.14 0.41
N LEU A 160 6.47 5.00 0.33
CA LEU A 160 5.46 4.64 1.31
C LEU A 160 6.09 4.40 2.69
N SER A 161 7.08 5.22 3.09
CA SER A 161 7.44 5.42 4.47
C SER A 161 6.27 6.16 5.10
N GLN A 162 5.22 5.39 5.41
CA GLN A 162 4.47 5.62 6.61
C GLN A 162 5.50 5.48 7.74
N GLU A 163 6.23 6.56 8.03
CA GLU A 163 6.91 6.65 9.32
C GLU A 163 5.79 6.60 10.34
N ASN A 164 5.60 5.41 10.94
CA ASN A 164 4.72 5.29 12.07
C ASN A 164 5.30 6.21 13.16
N PRO A 165 4.50 7.14 13.70
CA PRO A 165 4.98 8.01 14.76
C PRO A 165 5.49 7.15 15.91
N THR A 166 6.63 7.55 16.46
CA THR A 166 7.18 6.92 17.64
C THR A 166 6.20 7.01 18.80
N TYR A 167 6.33 6.12 19.79
CA TYR A 167 5.49 6.16 20.99
C TYR A 167 5.48 7.55 21.66
N GLY A 168 6.64 8.24 21.69
CA GLY A 168 6.72 9.60 22.24
C GLY A 168 5.98 10.66 21.43
N GLU A 169 6.00 10.55 20.10
CA GLU A 169 5.24 11.45 19.22
C GLU A 169 3.73 11.23 19.34
N LEU A 170 3.31 9.97 19.47
CA LEU A 170 1.92 9.61 19.76
C LEU A 170 1.47 10.17 21.11
N VAL A 171 2.26 10.02 22.18
CA VAL A 171 1.94 10.56 23.50
C VAL A 171 1.74 12.08 23.44
N LYS A 172 2.62 12.80 22.73
CA LYS A 172 2.51 14.25 22.54
C LYS A 172 1.30 14.66 21.71
N GLN A 173 1.03 13.94 20.62
CA GLN A 173 -0.10 14.21 19.73
C GLN A 173 -1.45 13.92 20.39
N LEU A 174 -1.51 12.87 21.21
CA LEU A 174 -2.69 12.48 21.96
C LEU A 174 -2.89 13.30 23.25
N GLY A 175 -1.95 14.20 23.58
CA GLY A 175 -2.00 14.99 24.81
C GLY A 175 -1.91 14.15 26.08
N LEU A 176 -1.32 12.95 26.00
CA LEU A 176 -1.15 12.01 27.11
C LEU A 176 0.09 12.33 27.94
N ASP A 177 0.34 13.63 28.19
CA ASP A 177 1.44 14.08 29.05
C ASP A 177 1.17 13.59 30.47
N TYR A 178 1.80 12.48 30.85
CA TYR A 178 1.84 12.04 32.23
C TYR A 178 2.86 12.93 32.93
N GLY A 179 2.38 14.06 33.45
CA GLY A 179 3.21 14.99 34.22
C GLY A 179 4.02 14.24 35.27
N ASP A 180 5.34 14.49 35.29
CA ASP A 180 6.28 13.97 36.28
C ASP A 180 5.96 14.41 37.72
#